data_AF-A0A391NI39-F1
#
_entry.id   AF-A0A391NI39-F1
#
_cell.length_a   1.000
_cell.length_b   1.000
_cell.length_c   1.000
_cell.angle_alpha   90.00
_cell.angle_beta   90.00
_cell.angle_gamma   90.00
#
_symmetry.space_group_name_H-M   'P 1'
#
loop_
_entity.id
_entity.type
_entity.pdbx_description
1 polymer ?
#
loop_
_entity_poly.entity_id
_entity_poly.type
_entity_poly.pdbx_seq_one_letter_code
_entity_poly.pdbx_strand_id
1 'polypeptide(L)'
;MAVAIGRESYSDCRLPRRSSLISVRIVARFLTYFKNQPSMKSLSAAIIEHSRLLPEGGILAPNEFLHLADRASVDQAFSRLAKGGELMRISRGLYVAPVTGRFGKRAPATEKVISAIASKSHQVIALSGARAANLLGLTQQVSIREVFVTGGRPRTLQLGKAQVRIEHAPHWQIALGTTIAGDAVRALAWLGKPHAPEAVAKLRTCLSSNDWQILISHRSNLPQWMAEAIGREAVFAEQGF
;
A
#
# COMPACT_ATOMS: atom_id res chain seq x y z
N MET A 1 -36.16 -61.37 44.59
CA MET A 1 -36.66 -60.63 43.41
C MET A 1 -35.92 -61.22 42.20
N ALA A 2 -36.44 -62.22 41.47
CA ALA A 2 -37.55 -62.16 40.51
C ALA A 2 -37.26 -61.05 39.46
N VAL A 3 -37.13 -61.24 38.14
CA VAL A 3 -37.56 -62.22 37.11
C VAL A 3 -36.62 -61.96 35.89
N ALA A 4 -35.86 -62.91 35.34
CA ALA A 4 -36.15 -63.80 34.20
C ALA A 4 -36.59 -63.14 32.85
N ILE A 5 -35.87 -63.49 31.76
CA ILE A 5 -36.35 -63.68 30.37
C ILE A 5 -36.70 -62.39 29.57
N GLY A 6 -36.37 -62.20 28.29
CA GLY A 6 -35.92 -63.13 27.26
C GLY A 6 -35.40 -62.44 25.99
N ARG A 7 -34.80 -63.29 25.14
CA ARG A 7 -34.49 -63.04 23.73
C ARG A 7 -35.79 -63.05 22.94
N GLU A 8 -35.93 -62.13 21.97
CA GLU A 8 -36.84 -62.33 20.85
C GLU A 8 -36.23 -61.71 19.59
N SER A 9 -35.78 -62.59 18.70
CA SER A 9 -35.64 -62.32 17.27
C SER A 9 -36.95 -62.71 16.62
N TYR A 10 -37.56 -61.85 15.80
CA TYR A 10 -38.43 -62.17 14.65
C TYR A 10 -38.77 -60.81 13.98
N SER A 11 -38.19 -60.49 12.83
CA SER A 11 -38.76 -60.72 11.49
C SER A 11 -39.53 -59.51 10.96
N ASP A 12 -38.97 -58.94 9.89
CA ASP A 12 -39.67 -58.50 8.67
C ASP A 12 -40.86 -57.53 8.82
N CYS A 13 -40.55 -56.24 8.76
CA CYS A 13 -41.52 -55.21 8.37
C CYS A 13 -41.10 -54.58 7.04
N ARG A 14 -41.51 -55.26 5.98
CA ARG A 14 -41.84 -54.77 4.63
C ARG A 14 -41.70 -53.25 4.42
N LEU A 15 -40.87 -52.91 3.43
CA LEU A 15 -40.87 -51.64 2.71
C LEU A 15 -42.30 -51.27 2.25
N PRO A 16 -42.79 -50.04 2.51
CA PRO A 16 -44.00 -49.57 1.85
C PRO A 16 -43.69 -49.28 0.37
N ARG A 17 -44.37 -50.00 -0.53
CA ARG A 17 -44.43 -49.68 -1.96
C ARG A 17 -45.29 -48.43 -2.17
N ARG A 18 -44.68 -47.45 -2.85
CA ARG A 18 -45.25 -46.40 -3.72
C ARG A 18 -46.58 -45.74 -3.29
N SER A 19 -46.51 -44.43 -3.07
CA SER A 19 -47.41 -43.46 -3.71
C SER A 19 -46.89 -42.02 -3.62
N SER A 20 -46.60 -41.48 -4.81
CA SER A 20 -46.85 -40.10 -5.28
C SER A 20 -46.75 -38.91 -4.30
N LEU A 21 -45.98 -37.91 -4.76
CA LEU A 21 -46.03 -36.48 -4.40
C LEU A 21 -45.24 -36.10 -3.13
N ILE A 22 -43.91 -36.20 -3.22
CA ILE A 22 -43.04 -35.28 -2.48
C ILE A 22 -43.38 -33.88 -3.00
N SER A 23 -44.11 -33.17 -2.16
CA SER A 23 -44.74 -31.88 -2.39
C SER A 23 -43.83 -30.92 -3.17
N VAL A 24 -44.26 -30.54 -4.39
CA VAL A 24 -43.75 -29.37 -5.12
C VAL A 24 -43.74 -28.11 -4.24
N ARG A 25 -44.58 -28.08 -3.18
CA ARG A 25 -44.57 -27.07 -2.12
C ARG A 25 -43.29 -26.98 -1.30
N ILE A 26 -42.54 -28.08 -1.08
CA ILE A 26 -41.28 -28.04 -0.32
C ILE A 26 -40.18 -27.43 -1.17
N VAL A 27 -40.08 -27.81 -2.45
CA VAL A 27 -39.13 -27.20 -3.40
C VAL A 27 -39.48 -25.73 -3.64
N ALA A 28 -40.76 -25.39 -3.77
CA ALA A 28 -41.21 -24.01 -3.93
C ALA A 28 -40.96 -23.16 -2.67
N ARG A 29 -41.10 -23.71 -1.45
CA ARG A 29 -40.73 -23.02 -0.20
C ARG A 29 -39.22 -22.87 -0.04
N PHE A 30 -38.42 -23.85 -0.47
CA PHE A 30 -36.96 -23.75 -0.44
C PHE A 30 -36.45 -22.69 -1.42
N LEU A 31 -37.06 -22.61 -2.62
CA LEU A 31 -36.75 -21.61 -3.63
C LEU A 31 -37.21 -20.20 -3.23
N THR A 32 -38.35 -20.04 -2.53
CA THR A 32 -38.78 -18.72 -2.03
C THR A 32 -38.02 -18.26 -0.79
N TYR A 33 -37.54 -19.18 0.04
CA TYR A 33 -36.69 -18.85 1.19
C TYR A 33 -35.32 -18.30 0.78
N PHE A 34 -34.73 -18.81 -0.32
CA PHE A 34 -33.49 -18.26 -0.88
C PHE A 34 -33.69 -16.91 -1.60
N LYS A 35 -34.92 -16.62 -2.06
CA LYS A 35 -35.24 -15.41 -2.84
C LYS A 35 -35.48 -14.17 -1.96
N ASN A 36 -35.60 -14.35 -0.65
CA ASN A 36 -36.00 -13.30 0.31
C ASN A 36 -35.08 -13.21 1.53
N GLN A 37 -33.78 -13.46 1.33
CA GLN A 37 -32.77 -13.02 2.30
C GLN A 37 -32.61 -11.49 2.16
N PRO A 38 -32.64 -10.70 3.26
CA PRO A 38 -32.21 -9.30 3.20
C PRO A 38 -30.82 -9.30 2.58
N SER A 39 -30.59 -8.49 1.54
CA SER A 39 -29.37 -8.57 0.73
C SER A 39 -28.14 -8.40 1.62
N MET A 40 -27.54 -9.51 2.08
CA MET A 40 -26.21 -9.47 2.65
C MET A 40 -25.33 -8.97 1.52
N LYS A 41 -24.80 -7.75 1.68
CA LYS A 41 -23.86 -7.19 0.72
C LYS A 41 -22.79 -8.26 0.49
N SER A 42 -22.63 -8.70 -0.75
CA SER A 42 -21.62 -9.71 -1.05
C SER A 42 -20.26 -9.19 -0.61
N LEU A 43 -19.38 -10.05 -0.10
CA LEU A 43 -18.04 -9.65 0.34
C LEU A 43 -17.32 -8.81 -0.72
N SER A 44 -17.51 -9.17 -2.00
CA SER A 44 -16.98 -8.41 -3.13
C SER A 44 -17.59 -7.02 -3.27
N ALA A 45 -18.90 -6.87 -3.08
CA ALA A 45 -19.57 -5.57 -3.08
C ALA A 45 -19.09 -4.67 -1.93
N ALA A 46 -18.91 -5.23 -0.73
CA ALA A 46 -18.37 -4.49 0.42
C ALA A 46 -16.94 -3.99 0.16
N ILE A 47 -16.08 -4.82 -0.44
CA ILE A 47 -14.71 -4.41 -0.82
C ILE A 47 -14.73 -3.27 -1.85
N ILE A 48 -15.58 -3.37 -2.88
CA ILE A 48 -15.70 -2.32 -3.91
C ILE A 48 -16.24 -1.03 -3.29
N GLU A 49 -17.26 -1.09 -2.46
CA GLU A 49 -17.81 0.08 -1.78
C GLU A 49 -16.74 0.77 -0.93
N HIS A 50 -15.99 0.00 -0.14
CA HIS A 50 -14.88 0.54 0.64
C HIS A 50 -13.79 1.17 -0.25
N SER A 51 -13.49 0.57 -1.40
CA SER A 51 -12.52 1.12 -2.35
C SER A 51 -12.91 2.49 -2.90
N ARG A 52 -14.21 2.77 -3.05
CA ARG A 52 -14.74 4.04 -3.55
C ARG A 52 -14.66 5.17 -2.52
N LEU A 53 -14.60 4.82 -1.24
CA LEU A 53 -14.45 5.78 -0.15
C LEU A 53 -13.00 6.26 0.00
N LEU A 54 -12.04 5.52 -0.55
CA LEU A 54 -10.63 5.89 -0.49
C LEU A 54 -10.27 6.89 -1.61
N PRO A 55 -9.33 7.82 -1.36
CA PRO A 55 -8.79 8.67 -2.41
C PRO A 55 -8.00 7.86 -3.45
N GLU A 56 -7.63 8.50 -4.57
CA GLU A 56 -6.75 7.88 -5.57
C GLU A 56 -5.48 7.32 -4.92
N GLY A 57 -5.14 6.06 -5.24
CA GLY A 57 -3.98 5.37 -4.69
C GLY A 57 -4.19 4.78 -3.29
N GLY A 58 -5.41 4.85 -2.74
CA GLY A 58 -5.75 4.20 -1.48
C GLY A 58 -5.47 2.69 -1.47
N ILE A 59 -4.91 2.21 -0.36
CA ILE A 59 -4.48 0.83 -0.20
C ILE A 59 -5.55 -0.01 0.49
N LEU A 60 -5.94 -1.10 -0.17
CA LEU A 60 -6.83 -2.13 0.37
C LEU A 60 -5.99 -3.32 0.81
N ALA A 61 -6.13 -3.72 2.08
CA ALA A 61 -5.50 -4.91 2.60
C ALA A 61 -6.56 -5.96 2.99
N PRO A 62 -6.41 -7.24 2.61
CA PRO A 62 -7.32 -8.31 3.02
C PRO A 62 -7.56 -8.38 4.53
N ASN A 63 -6.54 -8.06 5.32
CA ASN A 63 -6.64 -8.08 6.79
C ASN A 63 -7.73 -7.13 7.34
N GLU A 64 -8.10 -6.07 6.62
CA GLU A 64 -9.13 -5.12 7.03
C GLU A 64 -10.55 -5.71 6.94
N PHE A 65 -10.73 -6.78 6.15
CA PHE A 65 -12.03 -7.38 5.85
C PHE A 65 -12.26 -8.70 6.60
N LEU A 66 -11.36 -9.09 7.52
CA LEU A 66 -11.48 -10.34 8.30
C LEU A 66 -12.66 -10.35 9.28
N HIS A 67 -13.25 -9.18 9.56
CA HIS A 67 -14.47 -9.06 10.35
C HIS A 67 -15.74 -9.44 9.56
N LEU A 68 -15.66 -9.52 8.22
CA LEU A 68 -16.79 -9.85 7.35
C LEU A 68 -16.84 -11.32 6.97
N ALA A 69 -15.68 -11.98 6.86
CA ALA A 69 -15.56 -13.37 6.44
C ALA A 69 -14.22 -13.99 6.87
N ASP A 70 -14.11 -15.31 6.76
CA ASP A 70 -12.86 -16.02 7.00
C ASP A 70 -11.76 -15.62 6.00
N ARG A 71 -10.50 -15.88 6.39
CA ARG A 71 -9.32 -15.49 5.63
C ARG A 71 -9.32 -16.01 4.20
N ALA A 72 -9.74 -17.26 3.98
CA ALA A 72 -9.71 -17.88 2.65
C ALA A 72 -10.77 -17.24 1.74
N SER A 73 -11.97 -16.98 2.27
CA SER A 73 -13.03 -16.28 1.55
C SER A 73 -12.63 -14.85 1.17
N VAL A 74 -11.98 -14.11 2.07
CA VAL A 74 -11.48 -12.75 1.78
C VAL A 74 -10.40 -12.78 0.70
N ASP A 75 -9.38 -13.62 0.86
CA ASP A 75 -8.30 -13.71 -0.13
C ASP A 75 -8.83 -14.14 -1.51
N GLN A 76 -9.82 -15.05 -1.54
CA GLN A 76 -10.49 -15.46 -2.77
C GLN A 76 -11.29 -14.31 -3.40
N ALA A 77 -12.02 -13.52 -2.62
CA ALA A 77 -12.76 -12.35 -3.11
C ALA A 77 -11.81 -11.30 -3.71
N PHE A 78 -10.72 -10.95 -3.02
CA PHE A 78 -9.69 -10.05 -3.54
C PHE A 78 -9.05 -10.59 -4.82
N SER A 79 -8.75 -11.89 -4.88
CA SER A 79 -8.21 -12.51 -6.08
C SER A 79 -9.19 -12.46 -7.26
N ARG A 80 -10.49 -12.66 -7.03
CA ARG A 80 -11.53 -12.56 -8.06
C ARG A 80 -11.67 -11.13 -8.58
N LEU A 81 -11.72 -10.15 -7.69
CA LEU A 81 -11.79 -8.73 -8.05
C LEU A 81 -10.55 -8.27 -8.82
N ALA A 82 -9.37 -8.74 -8.43
CA ALA A 82 -8.14 -8.45 -9.17
C ALA A 82 -8.11 -9.07 -10.56
N LYS A 83 -8.57 -10.32 -10.71
CA LYS A 83 -8.71 -10.97 -12.02
C LYS A 83 -9.75 -10.28 -12.92
N GLY A 84 -10.83 -9.76 -12.33
CA GLY A 84 -11.86 -8.98 -13.03
C GLY A 84 -11.45 -7.53 -13.34
N GLY A 85 -10.27 -7.09 -12.92
CA GLY A 85 -9.80 -5.71 -13.13
C GLY A 85 -10.58 -4.66 -12.34
N GLU A 86 -11.33 -5.05 -11.30
CA GLU A 86 -11.94 -4.11 -10.34
C GLU A 86 -10.93 -3.63 -9.32
N LEU A 87 -9.90 -4.44 -9.05
CA LEU A 87 -8.75 -4.08 -8.22
C LEU A 87 -7.46 -4.39 -8.95
N MET A 88 -6.38 -3.72 -8.58
CA MET A 88 -5.03 -4.00 -9.04
C MET A 88 -4.19 -4.48 -7.86
N ARG A 89 -3.59 -5.67 -7.98
CA ARG A 89 -2.68 -6.19 -6.97
C ARG A 89 -1.31 -5.57 -7.15
N ILE A 90 -0.83 -4.84 -6.15
CA ILE A 90 0.46 -4.14 -6.21
C ILE A 90 1.61 -4.94 -5.58
N SER A 91 1.29 -5.77 -4.58
CA SER A 91 2.21 -6.70 -3.94
C SER A 91 1.42 -7.80 -3.25
N ARG A 92 2.10 -8.67 -2.48
CA ARG A 92 1.39 -9.64 -1.63
C ARG A 92 0.60 -8.89 -0.56
N GLY A 93 -0.72 -9.11 -0.53
CA GLY A 93 -1.61 -8.56 0.48
C GLY A 93 -1.93 -7.06 0.34
N LEU A 94 -1.49 -6.39 -0.73
CA LEU A 94 -1.81 -4.99 -1.00
C LEU A 94 -2.46 -4.86 -2.38
N TYR A 95 -3.58 -4.16 -2.41
CA TYR A 95 -4.38 -3.90 -3.59
C TYR A 95 -4.71 -2.41 -3.67
N VAL A 96 -4.94 -1.92 -4.88
CA VAL A 96 -5.40 -0.54 -5.15
C VAL A 96 -6.57 -0.58 -6.11
N ALA A 97 -7.49 0.38 -5.98
CA ALA A 97 -8.52 0.59 -6.99
C ALA A 97 -7.89 1.22 -8.25
N PRO A 98 -8.20 0.73 -9.46
CA PRO A 98 -7.82 1.42 -10.67
C PRO A 98 -8.60 2.74 -10.80
N VAL A 99 -7.99 3.72 -11.46
CA VAL A 99 -8.69 4.96 -11.81
C VAL A 99 -9.38 4.77 -13.14
N THR A 100 -10.70 4.96 -13.18
CA THR A 100 -11.49 4.88 -14.42
C THR A 100 -11.45 6.23 -15.11
N GLY A 101 -10.80 6.29 -16.28
CA GLY A 101 -10.82 7.45 -17.17
C GLY A 101 -11.61 7.19 -18.45
N ARG A 102 -11.66 8.19 -19.32
CA ARG A 102 -12.29 8.11 -20.66
C ARG A 102 -11.71 6.99 -21.54
N PHE A 103 -10.43 6.64 -21.33
CA PHE A 103 -9.72 5.63 -22.11
C PHE A 103 -9.67 4.25 -21.43
N GLY A 104 -10.49 4.05 -20.39
CA GLY A 104 -10.53 2.82 -19.61
C GLY A 104 -9.85 2.94 -18.24
N LYS A 105 -9.57 1.78 -17.65
CA LYS A 105 -8.98 1.67 -16.32
C LYS A 105 -7.47 1.84 -16.39
N ARG A 106 -6.92 2.79 -15.61
CA ARG A 106 -5.47 3.02 -15.46
C ARG A 106 -5.01 2.74 -14.03
N ALA A 107 -3.71 2.49 -13.88
CA ALA A 107 -3.10 2.50 -12.56
C ALA A 107 -3.19 3.92 -11.94
N PRO A 108 -3.39 4.02 -10.61
CA PRO A 108 -3.25 5.28 -9.89
C PRO A 108 -1.86 5.89 -10.03
N ALA A 109 -1.74 7.20 -9.78
CA ALA A 109 -0.44 7.86 -9.74
C ALA A 109 0.49 7.23 -8.67
N THR A 110 1.73 6.92 -9.04
CA THR A 110 2.71 6.25 -8.15
C THR A 110 2.87 6.99 -6.83
N GLU A 111 3.00 8.32 -6.86
CA GLU A 111 3.21 9.15 -5.68
C GLU A 111 2.06 9.05 -4.67
N LYS A 112 0.82 8.96 -5.16
CA LYS A 112 -0.36 8.78 -4.31
C LYS A 112 -0.37 7.42 -3.64
N VAL A 113 -0.03 6.37 -4.39
CA VAL A 113 0.11 5.01 -3.84
C VAL A 113 1.21 4.97 -2.78
N ILE A 114 2.37 5.56 -3.05
CA ILE A 114 3.49 5.59 -2.10
C ILE A 114 3.10 6.34 -0.82
N SER A 115 2.42 7.49 -0.96
CA SER A 115 1.90 8.24 0.19
C SER A 115 0.91 7.40 1.01
N ALA A 116 -0.03 6.71 0.36
CA ALA A 116 -0.99 5.87 1.06
C ALA A 116 -0.33 4.68 1.77
N ILE A 117 0.70 4.08 1.16
CA ILE A 117 1.50 3.03 1.81
C ILE A 117 2.27 3.59 3.02
N ALA A 118 2.89 4.77 2.89
CA ALA A 118 3.62 5.42 3.97
C ALA A 118 2.70 5.66 5.18
N SER A 119 1.51 6.21 4.95
CA SER A 119 0.48 6.43 5.98
C SER A 119 0.02 5.12 6.63
N LYS A 120 -0.26 4.08 5.83
CA LYS A 120 -0.77 2.79 6.34
C LYS A 120 0.28 1.98 7.10
N SER A 121 1.55 2.07 6.69
CA SER A 121 2.65 1.34 7.32
C SER A 121 3.35 2.13 8.44
N HIS A 122 2.94 3.38 8.67
CA HIS A 122 3.61 4.32 9.59
C HIS A 122 5.13 4.40 9.35
N GLN A 123 5.53 4.31 8.07
CA GLN A 123 6.92 4.35 7.64
C GLN A 123 7.14 5.56 6.74
N VAL A 124 8.29 6.21 6.92
CA VAL A 124 8.75 7.22 5.97
C VAL A 124 9.11 6.52 4.65
N ILE A 125 8.51 6.98 3.56
CA ILE A 125 8.91 6.63 2.20
C ILE A 125 9.12 7.93 1.44
N ALA A 126 10.33 8.15 0.95
CA ALA A 126 10.73 9.39 0.31
C ALA A 126 11.37 9.14 -1.06
N LEU A 127 11.61 10.22 -1.81
CA LEU A 127 12.30 10.15 -3.10
C LEU A 127 13.72 9.60 -2.94
N SER A 128 14.18 8.80 -3.90
CA SER A 128 15.59 8.43 -3.98
C SER A 128 16.48 9.65 -4.20
N GLY A 129 17.75 9.56 -3.82
CA GLY A 129 18.68 10.68 -3.95
C GLY A 129 18.84 11.21 -5.38
N ALA A 130 18.80 10.32 -6.39
CA ALA A 130 18.81 10.73 -7.80
C ALA A 130 17.56 11.55 -8.18
N ARG A 131 16.37 11.11 -7.75
CA ARG A 131 15.12 11.85 -7.99
C ARG A 131 15.09 13.17 -7.20
N ALA A 132 15.57 13.17 -5.97
CA ALA A 132 15.68 14.38 -5.15
C ALA A 132 16.65 15.39 -5.76
N ALA A 133 17.82 14.93 -6.26
CA ALA A 133 18.78 15.79 -6.94
C ALA A 133 18.20 16.40 -8.23
N ASN A 134 17.40 15.63 -8.98
CA ASN A 134 16.71 16.14 -10.16
C ASN A 134 15.65 17.19 -9.78
N LEU A 135 14.81 16.89 -8.78
CA LEU A 135 13.78 17.81 -8.28
C LEU A 135 14.37 19.16 -7.83
N LEU A 136 15.55 19.13 -7.22
CA LEU A 136 16.26 20.32 -6.71
C LEU A 136 17.13 21.01 -7.77
N GLY A 137 17.09 20.57 -9.04
CA GLY A 137 17.86 21.16 -10.12
C GLY A 137 19.37 20.93 -10.05
N LEU A 138 19.82 19.99 -9.21
CA LEU A 138 21.23 19.62 -9.07
C LEU A 138 21.71 18.70 -10.20
N THR A 139 20.78 18.00 -10.86
CA THR A 139 21.03 17.21 -12.07
C THR A 139 19.85 17.30 -13.02
N GLN A 140 20.10 17.16 -14.32
CA GLN A 140 19.06 17.07 -15.36
C GLN A 140 18.72 15.61 -15.72
N GLN A 141 19.48 14.64 -15.18
CA GLN A 141 19.30 13.23 -15.51
C GLN A 141 17.98 12.72 -14.92
N VAL A 142 17.06 12.30 -15.78
CA VAL A 142 15.81 11.65 -15.38
C VAL A 142 16.05 10.14 -15.28
N SER A 143 15.83 9.57 -14.10
CA SER A 143 15.90 8.12 -13.91
C SER A 143 14.75 7.43 -14.64
N ILE A 144 15.06 6.41 -15.45
CA ILE A 144 14.07 5.54 -16.10
C ILE A 144 13.35 4.66 -15.05
N ARG A 145 14.01 4.39 -13.91
CA ARG A 145 13.47 3.53 -12.84
C ARG A 145 12.84 4.37 -11.73
N GLU A 146 11.63 4.02 -11.33
CA GLU A 146 10.95 4.63 -10.18
C GLU A 146 11.47 4.01 -8.88
N VAL A 147 12.42 4.70 -8.24
CA VAL A 147 13.03 4.28 -6.97
C VAL A 147 12.69 5.26 -5.86
N PHE A 148 12.26 4.70 -4.72
CA PHE A 148 11.99 5.38 -3.46
C PHE A 148 12.83 4.75 -2.35
N VAL A 149 13.03 5.49 -1.27
CA VAL A 149 13.77 5.04 -0.09
C VAL A 149 12.88 5.02 1.15
N THR A 150 13.16 4.09 2.06
CA THR A 150 12.43 3.96 3.33
C THR A 150 13.38 3.57 4.47
N GLY A 151 13.02 3.90 5.71
CA GLY A 151 13.66 3.31 6.90
C GLY A 151 13.17 1.91 7.24
N GLY A 152 12.06 1.50 6.63
CA GLY A 152 11.47 0.20 6.84
C GLY A 152 12.08 -0.89 5.97
N ARG A 153 11.29 -1.95 5.78
CA ARG A 153 11.65 -3.10 4.95
C ARG A 153 11.61 -2.74 3.46
N PRO A 154 12.64 -3.08 2.68
CA PRO A 154 12.64 -2.89 1.24
C PRO A 154 11.57 -3.79 0.59
N ARG A 155 10.97 -3.30 -0.50
CA ARG A 155 9.94 -4.04 -1.25
C ARG A 155 9.80 -3.50 -2.66
N THR A 156 9.29 -4.34 -3.56
CA THR A 156 8.98 -3.96 -4.94
C THR A 156 7.47 -3.99 -5.14
N LEU A 157 6.94 -2.95 -5.78
CA LEU A 157 5.52 -2.81 -6.11
C LEU A 157 5.34 -2.89 -7.62
N GLN A 158 4.23 -3.47 -8.06
CA GLN A 158 3.83 -3.50 -9.47
C GLN A 158 2.58 -2.64 -9.66
N LEU A 159 2.73 -1.54 -10.38
CA LEU A 159 1.65 -0.60 -10.71
C LEU A 159 1.33 -0.71 -12.20
N GLY A 160 0.44 -1.65 -12.53
CA GLY A 160 0.12 -1.97 -13.91
C GLY A 160 1.35 -2.51 -14.64
N LYS A 161 1.91 -1.74 -15.57
CA LYS A 161 3.15 -2.08 -16.30
C LYS A 161 4.41 -1.47 -15.65
N ALA A 162 4.25 -0.52 -14.73
CA ALA A 162 5.36 0.14 -14.06
C ALA A 162 5.79 -0.65 -12.82
N GLN A 163 7.10 -0.79 -12.64
CA GLN A 163 7.69 -1.39 -11.43
C GLN A 163 8.29 -0.30 -10.56
N VAL A 164 7.90 -0.26 -9.29
CA VAL A 164 8.39 0.71 -8.31
C VAL A 164 9.20 -0.01 -7.26
N ARG A 165 10.45 0.42 -7.05
CA ARG A 165 11.35 -0.18 -6.07
C ARG A 165 11.45 0.72 -4.84
N ILE A 166 11.20 0.13 -3.67
CA ILE A 166 11.40 0.78 -2.37
C ILE A 166 12.63 0.14 -1.73
N GLU A 167 13.67 0.93 -1.55
CA GLU A 167 14.96 0.50 -1.00
C GLU A 167 15.12 0.98 0.44
N HIS A 168 15.94 0.28 1.20
CA HIS A 168 16.29 0.72 2.54
C HIS A 168 17.32 1.85 2.48
N ALA A 169 17.11 2.90 3.27
CA ALA A 169 18.07 3.98 3.48
C ALA A 169 18.40 4.11 4.97
N PRO A 170 19.65 4.50 5.29
CA PRO A 170 20.05 4.70 6.67
C PRO A 170 19.25 5.84 7.30
N HIS A 171 19.05 5.78 8.63
CA HIS A 171 18.19 6.70 9.38
C HIS A 171 18.48 8.18 9.09
N TRP A 172 19.75 8.56 8.99
CA TRP A 172 20.15 9.95 8.72
C TRP A 172 19.66 10.51 7.36
N GLN A 173 19.37 9.66 6.37
CA GLN A 173 18.82 10.10 5.06
C GLN A 173 17.30 10.31 5.07
N ILE A 174 16.61 9.76 6.05
CA ILE A 174 15.14 9.72 6.12
C ILE A 174 14.59 10.45 7.35
N ALA A 175 15.46 10.91 8.26
CA ALA A 175 15.08 11.56 9.50
C ALA A 175 14.23 12.82 9.26
N LEU A 176 14.50 13.57 8.18
CA LEU A 176 13.72 14.73 7.76
C LEU A 176 12.49 14.37 6.92
N GLY A 177 12.15 13.09 6.78
CA GLY A 177 10.95 12.64 6.06
C GLY A 177 10.94 13.04 4.59
N THR A 178 9.74 13.40 4.11
CA THR A 178 9.46 13.87 2.74
C THR A 178 9.57 15.39 2.59
N THR A 179 10.26 16.07 3.51
CA THR A 179 10.49 17.52 3.41
C THR A 179 11.52 17.84 2.33
N ILE A 180 11.51 19.08 1.83
CA ILE A 180 12.49 19.56 0.85
C ILE A 180 13.91 19.54 1.45
N ALA A 181 14.07 19.86 2.74
CA ALA A 181 15.35 19.70 3.44
C ALA A 181 15.82 18.23 3.48
N GLY A 182 14.89 17.28 3.65
CA GLY A 182 15.19 15.86 3.53
C GLY A 182 15.60 15.44 2.12
N ASP A 183 14.95 16.00 1.09
CA ASP A 183 15.36 15.80 -0.31
C ASP A 183 16.77 16.34 -0.55
N ALA A 184 17.13 17.48 0.02
CA ALA A 184 18.47 18.05 -0.06
C ALA A 184 19.53 17.10 0.54
N VAL A 185 19.27 16.52 1.73
CA VAL A 185 20.18 15.53 2.34
C VAL A 185 20.36 14.30 1.43
N ARG A 186 19.26 13.77 0.87
CA ARG A 186 19.30 12.60 -0.01
C ARG A 186 20.00 12.91 -1.34
N ALA A 187 19.81 14.10 -1.88
CA ALA A 187 20.48 14.57 -3.09
C ALA A 187 22.00 14.68 -2.88
N LEU A 188 22.42 15.32 -1.78
CA LEU A 188 23.84 15.42 -1.41
C LEU A 188 24.46 14.04 -1.18
N ALA A 189 23.74 13.13 -0.53
CA ALA A 189 24.20 11.76 -0.32
C ALA A 189 24.43 10.99 -1.63
N TRP A 190 23.60 11.25 -2.65
CA TRP A 190 23.73 10.62 -3.97
C TRP A 190 24.84 11.25 -4.82
N LEU A 191 24.99 12.57 -4.80
CA LEU A 191 26.07 13.28 -5.51
C LEU A 191 27.46 12.99 -4.92
N GLY A 192 27.51 12.74 -3.62
CA GLY A 192 28.72 12.39 -2.89
C GLY A 192 29.58 13.60 -2.50
N LYS A 193 30.60 13.32 -1.68
CA LYS A 193 31.51 14.31 -1.09
C LYS A 193 32.16 15.27 -2.10
N PRO A 194 32.65 14.84 -3.28
CA PRO A 194 33.33 15.73 -4.21
C PRO A 194 32.46 16.88 -4.74
N HIS A 195 31.16 16.62 -4.93
CA HIS A 195 30.21 17.59 -5.49
C HIS A 195 29.47 18.39 -4.41
N ALA A 196 29.70 18.07 -3.13
CA ALA A 196 28.97 18.67 -2.01
C ALA A 196 29.12 20.20 -1.95
N PRO A 197 30.30 20.82 -2.13
CA PRO A 197 30.43 22.28 -2.05
C PRO A 197 29.57 23.01 -3.09
N GLU A 198 29.65 22.61 -4.35
CA GLU A 198 28.86 23.22 -5.43
C GLU A 198 27.36 22.97 -5.24
N ALA A 199 26.99 21.75 -4.85
CA ALA A 199 25.59 21.40 -4.64
C ALA A 199 24.96 22.18 -3.47
N VAL A 200 25.70 22.35 -2.36
CA VAL A 200 25.24 23.12 -1.20
C VAL A 200 25.05 24.61 -1.55
N ALA A 201 25.96 25.20 -2.31
CA ALA A 201 25.82 26.58 -2.78
C ALA A 201 24.56 26.76 -3.66
N LYS A 202 24.30 25.83 -4.58
CA LYS A 202 23.04 25.84 -5.37
C LYS A 202 21.81 25.67 -4.47
N LEU A 203 21.85 24.71 -3.54
CA LEU A 203 20.75 24.49 -2.59
C LEU A 203 20.45 25.73 -1.76
N ARG A 204 21.47 26.50 -1.33
CA ARG A 204 21.26 27.75 -0.61
C ARG A 204 20.43 28.76 -1.40
N THR A 205 20.61 28.83 -2.72
CA THR A 205 19.85 29.72 -3.61
C THR A 205 18.45 29.20 -3.95
N CYS A 206 18.27 27.87 -4.00
CA CYS A 206 17.00 27.25 -4.41
C CYS A 206 16.04 27.00 -3.23
N LEU A 207 16.55 26.81 -2.02
CA LEU A 207 15.75 26.49 -0.84
C LEU A 207 15.15 27.74 -0.21
N SER A 208 13.95 27.60 0.36
CA SER A 208 13.38 28.63 1.22
C SER A 208 14.24 28.84 2.46
N SER A 209 14.22 30.04 3.06
CA SER A 209 14.94 30.30 4.31
C SER A 209 14.54 29.33 5.42
N ASN A 210 13.28 28.90 5.46
CA ASN A 210 12.80 27.92 6.44
C ASN A 210 13.41 26.53 6.21
N ASP A 211 13.40 26.02 4.97
CA ASP A 211 13.99 24.71 4.65
C ASP A 211 15.51 24.71 4.86
N TRP A 212 16.17 25.82 4.56
CA TRP A 212 17.59 26.00 4.83
C TRP A 212 17.91 25.94 6.33
N GLN A 213 17.10 26.58 7.17
CA GLN A 213 17.27 26.50 8.63
C GLN A 213 16.99 25.09 9.17
N ILE A 214 16.00 24.38 8.63
CA ILE A 214 15.77 22.96 8.94
C ILE A 214 17.01 22.12 8.58
N LEU A 215 17.61 22.36 7.41
CA LEU A 215 18.83 21.66 7.00
C LEU A 215 20.02 21.95 7.92
N ILE A 216 20.24 23.22 8.29
CA ILE A 216 21.31 23.65 9.20
C ILE A 216 21.14 23.03 10.59
N SER A 217 19.93 23.10 11.15
CA SER A 217 19.64 22.57 12.49
C SER A 217 19.83 21.05 12.57
N HIS A 218 19.69 20.35 11.44
CA HIS A 218 19.86 18.90 11.37
C HIS A 218 21.30 18.43 11.13
N ARG A 219 22.28 19.34 10.95
CA ARG A 219 23.67 19.01 10.60
C ARG A 219 24.35 18.01 11.53
N SER A 220 24.06 18.03 12.83
CA SER A 220 24.68 17.12 13.81
C SER A 220 24.37 15.65 13.57
N ASN A 221 23.30 15.35 12.82
CA ASN A 221 22.90 13.99 12.47
C ASN A 221 23.45 13.54 11.10
N LEU A 222 24.19 14.40 10.40
CA LEU A 222 24.72 14.14 9.06
C LEU A 222 26.18 13.67 9.13
N PRO A 223 26.66 12.94 8.09
CA PRO A 223 28.08 12.63 7.97
C PRO A 223 28.94 13.89 8.02
N GLN A 224 30.13 13.80 8.64
CA GLN A 224 31.03 14.93 8.89
C GLN A 224 31.23 15.82 7.65
N TRP A 225 31.55 15.22 6.50
CA TRP A 225 31.80 15.95 5.26
C TRP A 225 30.60 16.77 4.76
N MET A 226 29.38 16.31 5.05
CA MET A 226 28.15 16.99 4.67
C MET A 226 27.85 18.13 5.63
N ALA A 227 28.00 17.87 6.93
CA ALA A 227 27.84 18.87 7.98
C ALA A 227 28.83 20.04 7.82
N GLU A 228 30.08 19.74 7.47
CA GLU A 228 31.12 20.72 7.16
C GLU A 228 30.76 21.56 5.92
N ALA A 229 30.31 20.93 4.83
CA ALA A 229 29.93 21.64 3.61
C ALA A 229 28.75 22.61 3.84
N ILE A 230 27.69 22.15 4.53
CA ILE A 230 26.54 22.98 4.87
C ILE A 230 26.94 24.10 5.85
N GLY A 231 27.76 23.77 6.86
CA GLY A 231 28.22 24.75 7.83
C GLY A 231 29.06 25.87 7.23
N ARG A 232 29.95 25.52 6.32
CA ARG A 232 30.77 26.49 5.59
C ARG A 232 29.90 27.46 4.79
N GLU A 233 28.92 26.94 4.05
CA GLU A 233 28.01 27.77 3.25
C GLU A 233 27.13 28.69 4.14
N ALA A 234 26.69 28.19 5.29
CA ALA A 234 25.90 28.97 6.24
C ALA A 234 26.66 30.20 6.75
N VAL A 235 27.94 30.04 7.09
CA VAL A 235 28.81 31.14 7.55
C VAL A 235 29.09 32.14 6.43
N PHE A 236 29.36 31.66 5.21
CA PHE A 236 29.55 32.56 4.07
C PHE A 236 28.33 33.43 3.79
N ALA A 237 27.12 32.88 3.97
CA ALA A 237 25.88 33.63 3.79
C ALA A 237 25.62 34.68 4.89
N GLU A 238 26.18 34.51 6.09
CA GLU A 238 26.08 35.49 7.18
C GLU A 238 27.12 36.63 7.06
N GLN A 239 28.20 36.39 6.31
CA GLN A 239 29.32 37.33 6.15
C GLN A 239 29.30 38.10 4.81
N GLY A 240 28.29 37.88 3.96
CA GLY A 240 28.23 38.40 2.59
C GLY A 240 27.15 39.47 2.35
N PHE A 241 27.65 40.68 2.06
CA PHE A 241 27.05 41.86 1.42
C PHE A 241 26.01 41.59 0.33
#